data_AF-A0A8J2HQM7-F1
#
_entry.id   AF-A0A8J2HQM7-F1
#
_cell.length_a   1.000
_cell.length_b   1.000
_cell.length_c   1.000
_cell.angle_alpha   90.00
_cell.angle_beta   90.00
_cell.angle_gamma   90.00
#
_symmetry.space_group_name_H-M   'P 1'
#
loop_
_entity.id
_entity.type
_entity.pdbx_description
1 polymer ?
#
loop_
_entity_poly.entity_id
_entity_poly.type
_entity_poly.pdbx_seq_one_letter_code
_entity_poly.pdbx_strand_id
1 'polypeptide(L)'
;MTWHCNGTTNQEMIDKLKAWLHAYALSFLSDQLKTGARALDVGSGSGYLTACMANMVGPQGRVIGIEHIPELIEISIRNIQKDCPNFIEEGRIKFLEADGREGYPTDSPYDAIHVGAAADFVPEQLIEQLAPGGRMIIPVVAMEGFQKFQDLLQVDKHQDGSITQTKLMHVSYVPLTDPTKTPVGTEPLSDYQVSWLNSVVYIGSLTVLPICRYISENYGRKRVGYLITVPLMICWILTLSASNFWHLLVARYLAGVGGTTSLFLTPIYVSEISGDSIRGQLGSMFMFSLKFGILLGYIIGAFLSYHLFAVCALLMCFLYFLCFNFLPETPIYLLRNETEVASTESLMWLKNNDTTAVERELSRMKIFVEKNYNAKNTVSLKDLFRDKGTIKAFIIAMTLLCGQQTCGIMIVLGYTAKIFEMAGSSLHPNICAIIIGIIQIISCWLSILLMERAGRKTLISISCIGIYHSYDVSSVNWLPLIALSAFSILYCLGMGPAPFVVMSEIFSSDISALASSIALLFMGLMGFINMKTFPFLVDLIGIHSNFFLSALVGLLTLIVITCMLPETKGRSLQSIIHELNGITEHSGVMTSSCQVLQNNHNKESRLH
;
A
#
# COMPACT_ATOMS: atom_id res chain seq x y z
N MET A 1 -24.31 8.91 -1.54
CA MET A 1 -25.27 9.66 -0.71
C MET A 1 -26.47 10.03 -1.56
N THR A 2 -27.67 9.62 -1.18
CA THR A 2 -28.91 10.04 -1.83
C THR A 2 -29.27 11.45 -1.36
N TRP A 3 -29.00 12.43 -2.22
CA TRP A 3 -29.37 13.84 -2.13
C TRP A 3 -30.90 13.94 -2.24
N HIS A 4 -31.59 14.49 -1.23
CA HIS A 4 -33.01 14.89 -1.31
C HIS A 4 -33.28 16.01 -0.30
N CYS A 5 -33.49 17.22 -0.79
CA CYS A 5 -33.66 18.44 0.02
C CYS A 5 -35.14 18.85 0.21
N ASN A 6 -36.09 18.18 -0.46
CA ASN A 6 -37.50 18.59 -0.45
C ASN A 6 -38.23 18.17 0.84
N GLY A 7 -38.84 19.16 1.51
CA GLY A 7 -39.88 18.96 2.53
C GLY A 7 -39.39 18.69 3.97
N THR A 8 -38.10 18.86 4.26
CA THR A 8 -37.54 18.67 5.61
C THR A 8 -37.43 19.97 6.40
N THR A 9 -37.79 19.93 7.68
CA THR A 9 -37.58 21.04 8.62
C THR A 9 -36.07 21.28 8.87
N ASN A 10 -35.69 22.49 9.32
CA ASN A 10 -34.28 22.82 9.64
C ASN A 10 -33.67 21.83 10.64
N GLN A 11 -34.45 21.40 11.64
CA GLN A 11 -34.01 20.42 12.62
C GLN A 11 -33.85 19.02 12.01
N GLU A 12 -34.73 18.60 11.09
CA GLU A 12 -34.60 17.31 10.39
C GLU A 12 -33.41 17.26 9.43
N MET A 13 -33.03 18.39 8.81
CA MET A 13 -31.80 18.46 7.98
C MET A 13 -30.55 18.29 8.85
N ILE A 14 -30.47 19.00 9.97
CA ILE A 14 -29.39 18.86 10.95
C ILE A 14 -29.34 17.42 11.49
N ASP A 15 -30.50 16.83 11.77
CA ASP A 15 -30.62 15.48 12.31
C ASP A 15 -30.26 14.38 11.29
N LYS A 16 -30.60 14.55 10.01
CA LYS A 16 -30.15 13.66 8.92
C LYS A 16 -28.63 13.70 8.72
N LEU A 17 -28.00 14.80 9.10
CA LEU A 17 -26.56 15.03 9.00
C LEU A 17 -25.78 14.59 10.26
N LYS A 18 -26.43 14.16 11.36
CA LYS A 18 -25.83 13.88 12.69
C LYS A 18 -24.62 12.91 12.72
N ALA A 19 -24.27 12.27 11.62
CA ALA A 19 -23.04 11.48 11.48
C ALA A 19 -21.82 12.27 10.92
N TRP A 20 -21.96 13.57 10.61
CA TRP A 20 -20.99 14.32 9.80
C TRP A 20 -20.62 15.69 10.40
N LEU A 21 -19.34 16.06 10.29
CA LEU A 21 -18.77 17.32 10.81
C LEU A 21 -19.49 18.58 10.30
N HIS A 22 -19.96 18.56 9.05
CA HIS A 22 -20.71 19.66 8.44
C HIS A 22 -22.07 19.94 9.12
N ALA A 23 -22.67 18.94 9.79
CA ALA A 23 -23.88 19.12 10.58
C ALA A 23 -23.64 20.01 11.80
N TYR A 24 -22.52 19.77 12.48
CA TYR A 24 -22.10 20.55 13.63
C TYR A 24 -21.78 21.98 13.21
N ALA A 25 -21.05 22.17 12.10
CA ALA A 25 -20.81 23.51 11.58
C ALA A 25 -22.12 24.26 11.28
N LEU A 26 -23.10 23.59 10.66
CA LEU A 26 -24.40 24.20 10.39
C LEU A 26 -25.18 24.51 11.67
N SER A 27 -25.11 23.66 12.70
CA SER A 27 -25.80 23.92 13.96
C SER A 27 -25.22 25.13 14.69
N PHE A 28 -23.90 25.32 14.66
CA PHE A 28 -23.23 26.50 15.22
C PHE A 28 -23.49 27.79 14.42
N LEU A 29 -23.84 27.69 13.13
CA LEU A 29 -24.23 28.83 12.28
C LEU A 29 -25.74 29.08 12.23
N SER A 30 -26.56 28.19 12.80
CA SER A 30 -28.02 28.21 12.61
C SER A 30 -28.70 29.47 13.14
N ASP A 31 -28.11 30.11 14.15
CA ASP A 31 -28.58 31.38 14.72
C ASP A 31 -28.24 32.58 13.82
N GLN A 32 -27.29 32.47 12.90
CA GLN A 32 -26.95 33.51 11.91
C GLN A 32 -27.65 33.33 10.57
N LEU A 33 -27.98 32.08 10.21
CA LEU A 33 -28.66 31.72 8.96
C LEU A 33 -30.17 32.01 9.01
N LYS A 34 -30.54 33.27 9.20
CA LYS A 34 -31.94 33.76 9.25
C LYS A 34 -32.44 34.17 7.86
N THR A 35 -33.76 34.33 7.72
CA THR A 35 -34.37 34.82 6.47
C THR A 35 -33.76 36.15 6.03
N GLY A 36 -33.23 36.20 4.81
CA GLY A 36 -32.57 37.39 4.25
C GLY A 36 -31.06 37.47 4.51
N ALA A 37 -30.50 36.54 5.29
CA ALA A 37 -29.07 36.54 5.59
C ALA A 37 -28.20 36.22 4.37
N ARG A 38 -26.97 36.70 4.42
CA ARG A 38 -25.90 36.41 3.45
C ARG A 38 -24.93 35.42 4.05
N ALA A 39 -24.69 34.32 3.36
CA ALA A 39 -23.75 33.30 3.80
C ALA A 39 -22.67 33.01 2.76
N LEU A 40 -21.51 32.61 3.24
CA LEU A 40 -20.38 32.14 2.43
C LEU A 40 -20.02 30.71 2.84
N ASP A 41 -19.90 29.83 1.86
CA ASP A 41 -19.49 28.44 2.03
C ASP A 41 -18.19 28.20 1.25
N VAL A 42 -17.06 28.21 1.96
CA VAL A 42 -15.72 28.00 1.41
C VAL A 42 -15.41 26.50 1.36
N GLY A 43 -15.02 25.99 0.20
CA GLY A 43 -14.85 24.54 -0.02
C GLY A 43 -16.21 23.84 -0.20
N SER A 44 -17.06 24.45 -1.03
CA SER A 44 -18.45 24.03 -1.23
C SER A 44 -18.60 22.60 -1.79
N GLY A 45 -17.56 22.05 -2.43
CA GLY A 45 -17.49 20.66 -2.86
C GLY A 45 -18.70 20.21 -3.69
N SER A 46 -19.52 19.30 -3.14
CA SER A 46 -20.72 18.79 -3.82
C SER A 46 -21.91 19.76 -3.85
N GLY A 47 -21.81 20.92 -3.20
CA GLY A 47 -22.88 21.93 -3.07
C GLY A 47 -23.95 21.62 -2.02
N TYR A 48 -23.82 20.52 -1.28
CA TYR A 48 -24.85 20.09 -0.31
C TYR A 48 -25.03 21.09 0.85
N LEU A 49 -23.94 21.50 1.50
CA LEU A 49 -24.04 22.43 2.63
C LEU A 49 -24.49 23.82 2.17
N THR A 50 -24.00 24.26 1.02
CA THR A 50 -24.47 25.48 0.33
C THR A 50 -25.99 25.45 0.14
N ALA A 51 -26.56 24.31 -0.26
CA ALA A 51 -28.00 24.12 -0.40
C ALA A 51 -28.74 24.19 0.95
N CYS A 52 -28.20 23.57 2.00
CA CYS A 52 -28.77 23.66 3.34
C CYS A 52 -28.81 25.11 3.85
N MET A 53 -27.70 25.85 3.69
CA MET A 53 -27.66 27.29 4.02
C MET A 53 -28.69 28.07 3.21
N ALA A 54 -28.81 27.81 1.91
CA ALA A 54 -29.76 28.49 1.03
C ALA A 54 -31.22 28.23 1.42
N ASN A 55 -31.51 27.04 1.94
CA ASN A 55 -32.83 26.75 2.50
C ASN A 55 -33.09 27.56 3.79
N MET A 56 -32.09 27.67 4.67
CA MET A 56 -32.21 28.38 5.95
C MET A 56 -32.33 29.90 5.79
N VAL A 57 -31.58 30.51 4.87
CA VAL A 57 -31.65 31.96 4.60
C VAL A 57 -32.89 32.39 3.82
N GLY A 58 -33.65 31.43 3.28
CA GLY A 58 -34.91 31.67 2.59
C GLY A 58 -34.79 32.46 1.27
N PRO A 59 -35.93 32.84 0.64
CA PRO A 59 -35.96 33.43 -0.69
C PRO A 59 -35.30 34.81 -0.82
N GLN A 60 -35.20 35.56 0.29
CA GLN A 60 -34.57 36.87 0.33
C GLN A 60 -33.08 36.81 0.68
N GLY A 61 -32.59 35.64 1.11
CA GLY A 61 -31.20 35.44 1.47
C GLY A 61 -30.35 35.04 0.28
N ARG A 62 -29.03 34.98 0.50
CA ARG A 62 -28.08 34.64 -0.56
C ARG A 62 -26.90 33.85 -0.01
N VAL A 63 -26.48 32.83 -0.75
CA VAL A 63 -25.36 31.96 -0.38
C VAL A 63 -24.37 31.87 -1.53
N ILE A 64 -23.11 32.15 -1.23
CA ILE A 64 -22.00 32.01 -2.16
C ILE A 64 -21.23 30.74 -1.82
N GLY A 65 -21.13 29.82 -2.77
CA GLY A 65 -20.27 28.64 -2.65
C GLY A 65 -18.96 28.86 -3.40
N ILE A 66 -17.83 28.82 -2.71
CA ILE A 66 -16.50 28.92 -3.33
C ILE A 66 -15.89 27.53 -3.40
N GLU A 67 -15.30 27.20 -4.54
CA GLU A 67 -14.53 26.00 -4.77
C GLU A 67 -13.40 26.33 -5.75
N HIS A 68 -12.22 25.73 -5.60
CA HIS A 68 -11.11 25.96 -6.52
C HIS A 68 -10.95 24.85 -7.55
N ILE A 69 -11.61 23.71 -7.36
CA ILE A 69 -11.59 22.57 -8.28
C ILE A 69 -12.77 22.70 -9.28
N PRO A 70 -12.52 22.94 -10.58
CA PRO A 70 -13.58 23.17 -11.57
C PRO A 70 -14.58 22.02 -11.67
N GLU A 71 -14.11 20.77 -11.59
CA GLU A 71 -14.96 19.57 -11.67
C GLU A 71 -15.96 19.49 -10.52
N LEU A 72 -15.57 19.95 -9.32
CA LEU A 72 -16.47 20.00 -8.16
C LEU A 72 -17.53 21.09 -8.31
N ILE A 73 -17.21 22.22 -8.94
CA ILE A 73 -18.19 23.25 -9.28
C ILE A 73 -19.24 22.69 -10.24
N GLU A 74 -18.83 22.00 -11.30
CA GLU A 74 -19.78 21.38 -12.23
C GLU A 74 -20.68 20.35 -11.52
N ILE A 75 -20.13 19.55 -10.61
CA ILE A 75 -20.88 18.61 -9.79
C ILE A 75 -21.88 19.34 -8.89
N SER A 76 -21.46 20.42 -8.22
CA SER A 76 -22.31 21.20 -7.32
C SER A 76 -23.50 21.80 -8.06
N ILE A 77 -23.28 22.44 -9.22
CA ILE A 77 -24.32 23.02 -10.06
C ILE A 77 -25.28 21.93 -10.52
N ARG A 78 -24.77 20.80 -11.01
CA ARG A 78 -25.60 19.67 -11.46
C ARG A 78 -26.46 19.10 -10.33
N ASN A 79 -25.92 19.00 -9.11
CA ASN A 79 -26.66 18.54 -7.94
C ASN A 79 -27.80 19.52 -7.58
N ILE A 80 -27.52 20.82 -7.52
CA ILE A 80 -28.56 21.82 -7.22
C ILE A 80 -29.64 21.82 -8.32
N GLN A 81 -29.26 21.82 -9.60
CA GLN A 81 -30.21 21.83 -10.71
C GLN A 81 -31.17 20.63 -10.68
N LYS A 82 -30.69 19.48 -10.22
CA LYS A 82 -31.48 18.25 -10.15
C LYS A 82 -32.57 18.29 -9.08
N ASP A 83 -32.25 18.84 -7.91
CA ASP A 83 -33.06 18.68 -6.71
C ASP A 83 -33.67 20.00 -6.19
N CYS A 84 -33.02 21.14 -6.43
CA CYS A 84 -33.44 22.49 -6.01
C CYS A 84 -33.14 23.55 -7.09
N PRO A 85 -33.64 23.42 -8.34
CA PRO A 85 -33.30 24.30 -9.45
C PRO A 85 -33.57 25.79 -9.15
N ASN A 86 -34.67 26.07 -8.44
CA ASN A 86 -35.08 27.41 -8.04
C ASN A 86 -33.99 28.17 -7.27
N PHE A 87 -33.10 27.49 -6.55
CA PHE A 87 -32.05 28.17 -5.79
C PHE A 87 -31.04 28.88 -6.69
N ILE A 88 -30.76 28.35 -7.89
CA ILE A 88 -29.89 29.02 -8.87
C ILE A 88 -30.71 30.01 -9.70
N GLU A 89 -31.91 29.62 -10.14
CA GLU A 89 -32.77 30.46 -10.99
C GLU A 89 -33.17 31.78 -10.32
N GLU A 90 -33.45 31.74 -9.01
CA GLU A 90 -33.78 32.91 -8.19
C GLU A 90 -32.53 33.70 -7.74
N GLY A 91 -31.32 33.24 -8.09
CA GLY A 91 -30.06 33.87 -7.68
C GLY A 91 -29.70 33.70 -6.20
N ARG A 92 -30.38 32.77 -5.51
CA ARG A 92 -30.17 32.47 -4.08
C ARG A 92 -28.83 31.79 -3.82
N ILE A 93 -28.39 30.93 -4.74
CA ILE A 93 -27.05 30.30 -4.72
C ILE A 93 -26.24 30.77 -5.91
N LYS A 94 -24.96 31.07 -5.67
CA LYS A 94 -23.96 31.24 -6.72
C LYS A 94 -22.71 30.45 -6.38
N PHE A 95 -22.31 29.53 -7.26
CA PHE A 95 -21.00 28.86 -7.16
C PHE A 95 -19.94 29.64 -7.95
N LEU A 96 -18.74 29.70 -7.39
CA LEU A 96 -17.62 30.46 -7.94
C LEU A 96 -16.33 29.65 -7.86
N GLU A 97 -15.58 29.70 -8.97
CA GLU A 97 -14.20 29.25 -9.01
C GLU A 97 -13.31 30.34 -8.40
N ALA A 98 -12.86 30.12 -7.16
CA ALA A 98 -12.03 31.09 -6.45
C ALA A 98 -11.23 30.44 -5.33
N ASP A 99 -10.21 31.17 -4.88
CA ASP A 99 -9.44 30.81 -3.69
C ASP A 99 -10.25 31.07 -2.42
N GLY A 100 -10.55 30.00 -1.69
CA GLY A 100 -11.29 30.05 -0.45
C GLY A 100 -10.68 30.93 0.64
N ARG A 101 -9.37 31.18 0.61
CA ARG A 101 -8.66 32.04 1.56
C ARG A 101 -8.97 33.52 1.36
N GLU A 102 -9.24 33.91 0.12
CA GLU A 102 -9.55 35.29 -0.27
C GLU A 102 -11.05 35.60 -0.14
N GLY A 103 -11.90 34.59 0.01
CA GLY A 103 -13.36 34.76 0.08
C GLY A 103 -13.94 35.35 -1.20
N TYR A 104 -15.03 36.12 -1.08
CA TYR A 104 -15.65 36.81 -2.21
C TYR A 104 -16.14 38.21 -1.79
N PRO A 105 -15.27 39.23 -1.84
CA PRO A 105 -15.60 40.57 -1.33
C PRO A 105 -16.83 41.23 -1.96
N THR A 106 -17.16 40.90 -3.21
CA THR A 106 -18.23 41.56 -3.98
C THR A 106 -19.62 41.40 -3.35
N ASP A 107 -19.92 40.27 -2.70
CA ASP A 107 -21.21 40.04 -2.03
C ASP A 107 -21.14 40.16 -0.49
N SER A 108 -19.97 40.55 0.04
CA SER A 108 -19.78 40.87 1.46
C SER A 108 -20.60 42.12 1.87
N PRO A 109 -20.88 42.34 3.17
CA PRO A 109 -20.53 41.49 4.31
C PRO A 109 -21.43 40.25 4.46
N TYR A 110 -20.90 39.21 5.10
CA TYR A 110 -21.59 37.93 5.35
C TYR A 110 -22.01 37.79 6.82
N ASP A 111 -23.26 37.37 7.07
CA ASP A 111 -23.76 37.07 8.41
C ASP A 111 -23.19 35.73 8.93
N ALA A 112 -22.94 34.79 8.01
CA ALA A 112 -22.41 33.47 8.30
C ALA A 112 -21.31 33.09 7.31
N ILE A 113 -20.16 32.61 7.80
CA ILE A 113 -19.10 32.01 6.96
C ILE A 113 -18.83 30.60 7.45
N HIS A 114 -18.83 29.63 6.55
CA HIS A 114 -18.34 28.28 6.79
C HIS A 114 -17.09 28.03 5.96
N VAL A 115 -16.10 27.37 6.57
CA VAL A 115 -14.91 26.90 5.87
C VAL A 115 -14.83 25.38 5.99
N GLY A 116 -15.10 24.69 4.88
CA GLY A 116 -15.09 23.23 4.75
C GLY A 116 -13.70 22.61 4.57
N ALA A 117 -12.64 23.33 4.92
CA ALA A 117 -11.26 22.88 4.85
C ALA A 117 -10.41 23.50 5.98
N ALA A 118 -9.36 22.82 6.41
CA ALA A 118 -8.50 23.26 7.49
C ALA A 118 -7.47 24.28 7.04
N ALA A 119 -7.58 25.51 7.54
CA ALA A 119 -6.60 26.56 7.28
C ALA A 119 -5.40 26.46 8.24
N ASP A 120 -4.22 26.91 7.81
CA ASP A 120 -3.06 27.00 8.70
C ASP A 120 -3.24 28.06 9.80
N PHE A 121 -4.02 29.11 9.52
CA PHE A 121 -4.44 30.17 10.42
C PHE A 121 -5.79 30.72 9.93
N VAL A 122 -6.52 31.45 10.77
CA VAL A 122 -7.76 32.11 10.36
C VAL A 122 -7.42 33.21 9.32
N PRO A 123 -7.91 33.13 8.06
CA PRO A 123 -7.59 34.13 7.04
C PRO A 123 -8.17 35.51 7.39
N GLU A 124 -7.35 36.56 7.34
CA GLU A 124 -7.77 37.94 7.65
C GLU A 124 -8.86 38.42 6.68
N GLN A 125 -8.75 38.08 5.40
CA GLN A 125 -9.72 38.43 4.37
C GLN A 125 -11.13 37.93 4.68
N LEU A 126 -11.26 36.75 5.29
CA LEU A 126 -12.55 36.20 5.71
C LEU A 126 -13.11 36.93 6.94
N ILE A 127 -12.25 37.36 7.87
CA ILE A 127 -12.65 38.18 9.02
C ILE A 127 -13.14 39.57 8.56
N GLU A 128 -12.47 40.18 7.58
CA GLU A 128 -12.86 41.46 7.01
C GLU A 128 -14.25 41.38 6.36
N GLN A 129 -14.53 40.30 5.63
CA GLN A 129 -15.80 40.06 4.96
C GLN A 129 -16.94 39.63 5.89
N LEU A 130 -16.65 39.27 7.14
CA LEU A 130 -17.67 38.95 8.13
C LEU A 130 -18.41 40.23 8.57
N ALA A 131 -19.75 40.17 8.65
CA ALA A 131 -20.59 41.28 9.08
C ALA A 131 -20.41 41.59 10.57
N PRO A 132 -20.60 42.84 11.03
CA PRO A 132 -20.77 43.13 12.44
C PRO A 132 -21.94 42.33 13.03
N GLY A 133 -21.66 41.51 14.04
CA GLY A 133 -22.60 40.54 14.61
C GLY A 133 -22.59 39.15 13.94
N GLY A 134 -21.80 38.95 12.88
CA GLY A 134 -21.72 37.69 12.14
C GLY A 134 -20.79 36.66 12.79
N ARG A 135 -20.92 35.41 12.33
CA ARG A 135 -20.13 34.26 12.80
C ARG A 135 -19.46 33.50 11.67
N MET A 136 -18.22 33.06 11.92
CA MET A 136 -17.51 32.10 11.08
C MET A 136 -17.22 30.81 11.85
N ILE A 137 -17.38 29.67 11.18
CA ILE A 137 -16.91 28.36 11.64
C ILE A 137 -15.79 27.89 10.71
N ILE A 138 -14.60 27.70 11.29
CA ILE A 138 -13.39 27.37 10.53
C ILE A 138 -12.53 26.35 11.28
N PRO A 139 -12.12 25.23 10.65
CA PRO A 139 -11.08 24.36 11.16
C PRO A 139 -9.71 25.03 10.97
N VAL A 140 -8.92 25.11 12.04
CA VAL A 140 -7.59 25.71 12.01
C VAL A 140 -6.56 24.77 12.59
N VAL A 141 -5.42 24.67 11.92
CA VAL A 141 -4.26 23.92 12.41
C VAL A 141 -3.79 24.47 13.75
N ALA A 142 -3.61 23.59 14.73
CA ALA A 142 -3.05 23.91 16.02
C ALA A 142 -1.95 22.92 16.42
N MET A 143 -1.07 23.37 17.33
CA MET A 143 0.01 22.56 17.90
C MET A 143 -0.08 22.52 19.42
N GLU A 144 -0.09 21.31 19.99
CA GLU A 144 0.17 21.06 21.41
C GLU A 144 1.40 20.16 21.49
N GLY A 145 2.48 20.69 22.06
CA GLY A 145 3.78 20.03 22.07
C GLY A 145 4.31 19.78 20.65
N PHE A 146 4.48 18.51 20.28
CA PHE A 146 4.97 18.08 18.96
C PHE A 146 3.87 17.52 18.04
N GLN A 147 2.60 17.55 18.46
CA GLN A 147 1.49 17.02 17.67
C GLN A 147 0.73 18.14 16.96
N LYS A 148 0.52 17.97 15.64
CA LYS A 148 -0.31 18.82 14.78
C LYS A 148 -1.73 18.25 14.76
N PHE A 149 -2.72 19.03 15.18
CA PHE A 149 -4.15 18.72 15.07
C PHE A 149 -4.89 19.90 14.45
N GLN A 150 -6.20 19.78 14.29
CA GLN A 150 -7.05 20.86 13.82
C GLN A 150 -8.14 21.12 14.86
N ASP A 151 -8.29 22.38 15.24
CA ASP A 151 -9.35 22.85 16.12
C ASP A 151 -10.44 23.52 15.30
N LEU A 152 -11.69 23.11 15.53
CA LEU A 152 -12.84 23.81 15.00
C LEU A 152 -13.05 25.06 15.82
N LEU A 153 -12.81 26.22 15.19
CA LEU A 153 -12.96 27.52 15.82
C LEU A 153 -14.28 28.15 15.42
N GLN A 154 -14.92 28.75 16.41
CA GLN A 154 -15.97 29.75 16.21
C GLN A 154 -15.34 31.13 16.30
N VAL A 155 -15.48 31.92 15.26
CA VAL A 155 -15.01 33.30 15.18
C VAL A 155 -16.22 34.21 15.11
N ASP A 156 -16.49 34.95 16.18
CA ASP A 156 -17.57 35.93 16.24
C ASP A 156 -16.99 37.34 16.05
N LYS A 157 -17.63 38.14 15.19
CA LYS A 157 -17.33 39.56 15.03
C LYS A 157 -18.40 40.37 15.75
N HIS A 158 -18.01 41.07 16.80
CA HIS A 158 -18.93 41.89 17.58
C HIS A 158 -19.38 43.14 16.82
N GLN A 159 -20.43 43.79 17.30
CA GLN A 159 -20.97 45.02 16.69
C GLN A 159 -19.95 46.17 16.66
N ASP A 160 -19.00 46.19 17.59
CA ASP A 160 -17.89 47.15 17.66
C ASP A 160 -16.70 46.77 16.75
N GLY A 161 -16.80 45.66 16.02
CA GLY A 161 -15.75 45.14 15.15
C GLY A 161 -14.69 44.29 15.86
N SER A 162 -14.75 44.15 17.18
CA SER A 162 -13.84 43.27 17.92
C SER A 162 -14.11 41.80 17.60
N ILE A 163 -13.06 40.96 17.63
CA ILE A 163 -13.13 39.54 17.26
C ILE A 163 -12.95 38.66 18.50
N THR A 164 -13.79 37.65 18.65
CA THR A 164 -13.61 36.59 19.64
C THR A 164 -13.49 35.24 18.94
N GLN A 165 -12.46 34.46 19.32
CA GLN A 165 -12.25 33.11 18.82
C GLN A 165 -12.46 32.10 19.95
N THR A 166 -13.38 31.17 19.75
CA THR A 166 -13.71 30.12 20.71
C THR A 166 -13.39 28.76 20.11
N LYS A 167 -12.55 27.97 20.79
CA LYS A 167 -12.31 26.57 20.43
C LYS A 167 -13.54 25.73 20.78
N LEU A 168 -14.15 25.11 19.77
CA LEU A 168 -15.33 24.26 19.96
C LEU A 168 -14.93 22.81 20.23
N MET A 169 -14.14 22.22 19.33
CA MET A 169 -13.75 20.80 19.38
C MET A 169 -12.56 20.51 18.45
N HIS A 170 -11.93 19.35 18.62
CA HIS A 170 -10.95 18.82 17.66
C HIS A 170 -11.65 18.21 16.44
N VAL A 171 -11.05 18.38 15.26
CA VAL A 171 -11.60 17.95 13.96
C VAL A 171 -10.51 17.44 13.02
N SER A 172 -10.93 16.83 11.90
CA SER A 172 -10.05 16.42 10.80
C SER A 172 -10.71 16.73 9.46
N TYR A 173 -10.37 17.88 8.90
CA TYR A 173 -10.71 18.36 7.58
C TYR A 173 -9.52 18.21 6.62
N VAL A 174 -9.82 18.14 5.33
CA VAL A 174 -8.80 18.31 4.28
C VAL A 174 -8.16 19.69 4.40
N PRO A 175 -6.85 19.83 4.15
CA PRO A 175 -6.18 21.13 4.24
C PRO A 175 -6.76 22.11 3.21
N LEU A 176 -6.87 23.38 3.59
CA LEU A 176 -7.18 24.48 2.69
C LEU A 176 -5.93 24.74 1.84
N THR A 177 -5.88 24.08 0.69
CA THR A 177 -4.69 24.07 -0.16
C THR A 177 -4.57 25.31 -1.02
N ASP A 178 -3.33 25.65 -1.35
CA ASP A 178 -3.01 26.63 -2.37
C ASP A 178 -2.82 25.93 -3.71
N PRO A 179 -3.68 26.16 -4.72
CA PRO A 179 -3.49 25.57 -6.04
C PRO A 179 -2.14 25.99 -6.65
N THR A 180 -1.57 27.12 -6.24
CA THR A 180 -0.27 27.61 -6.74
C THR A 180 0.95 27.07 -5.98
N LYS A 181 0.78 26.46 -4.80
CA LYS A 181 1.87 25.84 -4.04
C LYS A 181 1.79 24.32 -4.09
N THR A 182 1.98 23.75 -5.27
CA THR A 182 2.22 22.32 -5.40
C THR A 182 3.73 22.04 -5.32
N PRO A 183 4.15 20.87 -4.76
CA PRO A 183 5.57 20.50 -4.76
C PRO A 183 6.13 20.28 -6.17
N VAL A 184 5.26 19.96 -7.14
CA VAL A 184 5.62 19.65 -8.53
C VAL A 184 4.54 20.19 -9.46
N GLY A 185 4.96 20.95 -10.47
CA GLY A 185 4.05 21.55 -11.46
C GLY A 185 3.42 22.85 -10.97
N THR A 186 2.37 23.29 -11.66
CA THR A 186 1.61 24.52 -11.36
C THR A 186 0.19 24.24 -10.88
N GLU A 187 -0.27 22.99 -11.00
CA GLU A 187 -1.62 22.55 -10.68
C GLU A 187 -1.56 21.20 -9.95
N PRO A 188 -2.57 20.88 -9.09
CA PRO A 188 -2.69 19.57 -8.47
C PRO A 188 -2.79 18.45 -9.52
N LEU A 189 -2.27 17.27 -9.18
CA LEU A 189 -2.36 16.10 -10.07
C LEU A 189 -3.80 15.56 -10.08
N SER A 190 -4.32 15.29 -11.27
CA SER A 190 -5.64 14.64 -11.40
C SER A 190 -5.61 13.18 -10.93
N ASP A 191 -6.76 12.63 -10.54
CA ASP A 191 -6.86 11.21 -10.14
C ASP A 191 -6.38 10.26 -11.25
N TYR A 192 -6.57 10.65 -12.51
CA TYR A 192 -6.03 9.94 -13.66
C TYR A 192 -4.49 9.91 -13.64
N GLN A 193 -3.84 11.03 -13.35
CA GLN A 193 -2.38 11.12 -13.22
C GLN A 193 -1.87 10.33 -12.00
N VAL A 194 -2.54 10.45 -10.85
CA VAL A 194 -2.19 9.68 -9.64
C VAL A 194 -2.28 8.18 -9.88
N SER A 195 -3.32 7.71 -10.57
CA SER A 195 -3.46 6.29 -10.93
C SER A 195 -2.30 5.77 -11.79
N TRP A 196 -1.78 6.60 -12.70
CA TRP A 196 -0.59 6.28 -13.49
C TRP A 196 0.68 6.24 -12.63
N LEU A 197 0.88 7.20 -11.71
CA LEU A 197 2.03 7.21 -10.80
C LEU A 197 2.10 5.96 -9.90
N ASN A 198 0.94 5.43 -9.53
CA ASN A 198 0.86 4.22 -8.70
C ASN A 198 1.04 2.94 -9.53
N SER A 199 0.45 2.88 -10.73
CA SER A 199 0.51 1.67 -11.57
C SER A 199 1.81 1.52 -12.36
N VAL A 200 2.49 2.60 -12.78
CA VAL A 200 3.70 2.54 -13.63
C VAL A 200 4.85 1.77 -13.00
N VAL A 201 4.91 1.70 -11.66
CA VAL A 201 5.88 0.88 -10.91
C VAL A 201 5.87 -0.57 -11.39
N TYR A 202 4.68 -1.11 -11.67
CA TYR A 202 4.52 -2.48 -12.15
C TYR A 202 4.97 -2.66 -13.60
N ILE A 203 4.91 -1.61 -14.43
CA ILE A 203 5.53 -1.64 -15.77
C ILE A 203 7.05 -1.73 -15.62
N GLY A 204 7.63 -1.01 -14.67
CA GLY A 204 9.04 -1.16 -14.27
C GLY A 204 9.36 -2.61 -13.88
N SER A 205 8.50 -3.25 -13.09
CA SER A 205 8.63 -4.66 -12.73
C SER A 205 8.63 -5.60 -13.94
N LEU A 206 7.66 -5.45 -14.83
CA LEU A 206 7.48 -6.31 -16.01
C LEU A 206 8.67 -6.24 -16.97
N THR A 207 9.23 -5.04 -17.14
CA THR A 207 10.36 -4.80 -18.05
C THR A 207 11.68 -5.33 -17.50
N VAL A 208 11.92 -5.22 -16.18
CA VAL A 208 13.22 -5.58 -15.60
C VAL A 208 13.38 -7.09 -15.36
N LEU A 209 12.31 -7.83 -15.07
CA LEU A 209 12.40 -9.24 -14.66
C LEU A 209 13.15 -10.16 -15.65
N PRO A 210 12.89 -10.12 -16.98
CA PRO A 210 13.63 -10.91 -17.95
C PRO A 210 15.12 -10.53 -18.01
N ILE A 211 15.41 -9.24 -17.89
CA ILE A 211 16.77 -8.68 -17.91
C ILE A 211 17.53 -9.12 -16.66
N CYS A 212 16.93 -8.99 -15.47
CA CYS A 212 17.54 -9.40 -14.20
C CYS A 212 17.86 -10.88 -14.17
N ARG A 213 16.98 -11.75 -14.69
CA ARG A 213 17.26 -13.18 -14.82
C ARG A 213 18.50 -13.41 -15.68
N TYR A 214 18.56 -12.80 -16.87
CA TYR A 214 19.70 -12.94 -17.77
C TYR A 214 20.99 -12.42 -17.14
N ILE A 215 20.96 -11.25 -16.49
CA ILE A 215 22.16 -10.67 -15.88
C ILE A 215 22.61 -11.51 -14.68
N SER A 216 21.70 -11.98 -13.83
CA SER A 216 22.01 -12.79 -12.66
C SER A 216 22.74 -14.08 -13.02
N GLU A 217 22.29 -14.75 -14.08
CA GLU A 217 22.87 -16.03 -14.52
C GLU A 217 24.23 -15.88 -15.20
N ASN A 218 24.42 -14.82 -16.01
CA ASN A 218 25.63 -14.65 -16.81
C ASN A 218 26.70 -13.80 -16.11
N TYR A 219 26.29 -12.75 -15.42
CA TYR A 219 27.17 -11.69 -14.92
C TYR A 219 27.26 -11.62 -13.38
N GLY A 220 26.60 -12.53 -12.67
CA GLY A 220 26.72 -12.65 -11.21
C GLY A 220 25.67 -11.86 -10.45
N ARG A 221 25.53 -12.15 -9.16
CA ARG A 221 24.50 -11.55 -8.31
C ARG A 221 24.93 -10.16 -7.86
N LYS A 222 26.22 -9.91 -7.66
CA LYS A 222 26.77 -8.60 -7.26
C LYS A 222 26.47 -7.51 -8.28
N ARG A 223 26.58 -7.83 -9.59
CA ARG A 223 26.24 -6.86 -10.66
C ARG A 223 24.75 -6.54 -10.72
N VAL A 224 23.89 -7.52 -10.50
CA VAL A 224 22.44 -7.29 -10.35
C VAL A 224 22.15 -6.45 -9.10
N GLY A 225 22.95 -6.58 -8.03
CA GLY A 225 22.83 -5.74 -6.84
C GLY A 225 23.03 -4.25 -7.14
N TYR A 226 23.97 -3.91 -8.03
CA TYR A 226 24.11 -2.52 -8.51
C TYR A 226 22.90 -2.04 -9.32
N LEU A 227 22.22 -2.94 -10.04
CA LEU A 227 20.99 -2.64 -10.76
C LEU A 227 19.79 -2.37 -9.82
N ILE A 228 19.89 -2.70 -8.52
CA ILE A 228 18.91 -2.27 -7.52
C ILE A 228 19.10 -0.78 -7.21
N THR A 229 20.32 -0.37 -6.88
CA THR A 229 20.57 0.95 -6.30
C THR A 229 20.63 2.06 -7.34
N VAL A 230 21.22 1.84 -8.51
CA VAL A 230 21.38 2.89 -9.52
C VAL A 230 20.03 3.45 -9.99
N PRO A 231 19.02 2.63 -10.36
CA PRO A 231 17.69 3.13 -10.70
C PRO A 231 16.99 3.83 -9.53
N LEU A 232 17.16 3.33 -8.29
CA LEU A 232 16.54 3.95 -7.11
C LEU A 232 17.15 5.32 -6.77
N MET A 233 18.47 5.47 -6.90
CA MET A 233 19.11 6.77 -6.73
C MET A 233 18.62 7.77 -7.78
N ILE A 234 18.56 7.36 -9.05
CA ILE A 234 18.01 8.21 -10.13
C ILE A 234 16.54 8.55 -9.87
N CYS A 235 15.73 7.59 -9.40
CA CYS A 235 14.35 7.83 -8.99
C CYS A 235 14.23 8.97 -7.97
N TRP A 236 14.98 8.92 -6.88
CA TRP A 236 14.88 9.95 -5.84
C TRP A 236 15.49 11.29 -6.27
N ILE A 237 16.54 11.29 -7.09
CA ILE A 237 17.07 12.52 -7.70
C ILE A 237 16.02 13.18 -8.60
N LEU A 238 15.36 12.40 -9.47
CA LEU A 238 14.28 12.90 -10.33
C LEU A 238 13.07 13.38 -9.53
N THR A 239 12.77 12.74 -8.40
CA THR A 239 11.71 13.16 -7.48
C THR A 239 12.03 14.51 -6.84
N LEU A 240 13.29 14.72 -6.44
CA LEU A 240 13.75 16.00 -5.88
C LEU A 240 13.76 17.15 -6.89
N SER A 241 14.12 16.86 -8.15
CA SER A 241 14.18 17.84 -9.22
C SER A 241 12.91 17.88 -10.09
N ALA A 242 11.81 17.28 -9.63
CA ALA A 242 10.60 17.14 -10.43
C ALA A 242 9.92 18.50 -10.65
N SER A 243 9.82 18.91 -11.91
CA SER A 243 9.11 20.14 -12.30
C SER A 243 7.75 19.89 -12.95
N ASN A 244 7.48 18.65 -13.36
CA ASN A 244 6.23 18.26 -13.99
C ASN A 244 5.92 16.78 -13.73
N PHE A 245 4.70 16.38 -14.08
CA PHE A 245 4.20 15.00 -13.95
C PHE A 245 5.13 13.93 -14.54
N TRP A 246 5.75 14.19 -15.69
CA TRP A 246 6.57 13.20 -16.39
C TRP A 246 7.85 12.82 -15.64
N HIS A 247 8.46 13.77 -14.91
CA HIS A 247 9.59 13.45 -14.02
C HIS A 247 9.20 12.43 -12.96
N LEU A 248 8.03 12.63 -12.34
CA LEU A 248 7.49 11.70 -11.34
C LEU A 248 7.14 10.35 -11.96
N LEU A 249 6.58 10.32 -13.16
CA LEU A 249 6.24 9.08 -13.84
C LEU A 249 7.48 8.23 -14.13
N VAL A 250 8.55 8.86 -14.64
CA VAL A 250 9.84 8.19 -14.89
C VAL A 250 10.50 7.75 -13.59
N ALA A 251 10.48 8.60 -12.55
CA ALA A 251 10.99 8.23 -11.23
C ALA A 251 10.27 6.97 -10.69
N ARG A 252 8.94 6.92 -10.76
CA ARG A 252 8.14 5.78 -10.32
C ARG A 252 8.38 4.52 -11.15
N TYR A 253 8.58 4.65 -12.46
CA TYR A 253 9.02 3.52 -13.30
C TYR A 253 10.35 2.94 -12.80
N LEU A 254 11.35 3.79 -12.53
CA LEU A 254 12.65 3.38 -12.00
C LEU A 254 12.56 2.78 -10.58
N ALA A 255 11.65 3.28 -9.75
CA ALA A 255 11.33 2.66 -8.46
C ALA A 255 10.84 1.22 -8.64
N GLY A 256 10.02 0.97 -9.66
CA GLY A 256 9.58 -0.37 -10.06
C GLY A 256 10.72 -1.29 -10.48
N VAL A 257 11.63 -0.77 -11.32
CA VAL A 257 12.84 -1.49 -11.76
C VAL A 257 13.69 -1.90 -10.55
N GLY A 258 14.04 -0.96 -9.68
CA GLY A 258 14.89 -1.25 -8.52
C GLY A 258 14.20 -2.13 -7.47
N GLY A 259 12.94 -1.84 -7.14
CA GLY A 259 12.15 -2.60 -6.17
C GLY A 259 11.95 -4.06 -6.58
N THR A 260 11.67 -4.31 -7.85
CA THR A 260 11.47 -5.68 -8.37
C THR A 260 12.78 -6.43 -8.46
N THR A 261 13.87 -5.75 -8.83
CA THR A 261 15.22 -6.34 -8.80
C THR A 261 15.58 -6.76 -7.37
N SER A 262 15.23 -5.96 -6.36
CA SER A 262 15.42 -6.32 -4.95
C SER A 262 14.59 -7.55 -4.53
N LEU A 263 13.32 -7.62 -4.93
CA LEU A 263 12.44 -8.77 -4.68
C LEU A 263 12.95 -10.06 -5.33
N PHE A 264 13.57 -9.95 -6.51
CA PHE A 264 14.14 -11.09 -7.23
C PHE A 264 15.50 -11.52 -6.67
N LEU A 265 16.44 -10.59 -6.51
CA LEU A 265 17.84 -10.89 -6.20
C LEU A 265 18.05 -11.26 -4.73
N THR A 266 17.41 -10.54 -3.80
CA THR A 266 17.73 -10.67 -2.36
C THR A 266 17.51 -12.08 -1.84
N PRO A 267 16.38 -12.77 -2.13
CA PRO A 267 16.18 -14.15 -1.70
C PRO A 267 17.21 -15.12 -2.30
N ILE A 268 17.57 -14.95 -3.57
CA ILE A 268 18.56 -15.78 -4.26
C ILE A 268 19.93 -15.59 -3.61
N TYR A 269 20.38 -14.35 -3.50
CA TYR A 269 21.67 -14.01 -2.92
C TYR A 269 21.80 -14.52 -1.48
N VAL A 270 20.79 -14.27 -0.64
CA VAL A 270 20.74 -14.78 0.73
C VAL A 270 20.77 -16.31 0.76
N SER A 271 20.05 -16.99 -0.14
CA SER A 271 20.02 -18.45 -0.18
C SER A 271 21.36 -19.08 -0.56
N GLU A 272 22.13 -18.42 -1.44
CA GLU A 272 23.41 -18.93 -1.94
C GLU A 272 24.59 -18.66 -1.00
N ILE A 273 24.51 -17.63 -0.14
CA ILE A 273 25.56 -17.33 0.85
C ILE A 273 25.29 -17.93 2.24
N SER A 274 24.04 -18.31 2.52
CA SER A 274 23.65 -18.83 3.83
C SER A 274 23.85 -20.34 3.95
N GLY A 275 24.27 -20.77 5.15
CA GLY A 275 24.25 -22.19 5.50
C GLY A 275 22.82 -22.70 5.70
N ASP A 276 22.61 -23.99 5.42
CA ASP A 276 21.28 -24.63 5.44
C ASP A 276 20.54 -24.45 6.77
N SER A 277 21.26 -24.37 7.90
CA SER A 277 20.67 -24.23 9.24
C SER A 277 20.03 -22.86 9.50
N ILE A 278 20.51 -21.79 8.87
CA ILE A 278 20.05 -20.40 9.10
C ILE A 278 19.34 -19.79 7.89
N ARG A 279 19.34 -20.47 6.74
CA ARG A 279 18.73 -20.00 5.48
C ARG A 279 17.27 -19.60 5.66
N GLY A 280 16.49 -20.40 6.38
CA GLY A 280 15.08 -20.11 6.65
C GLY A 280 14.87 -18.81 7.44
N GLN A 281 15.66 -18.60 8.50
CA GLN A 281 15.58 -17.39 9.34
C GLN A 281 15.95 -16.13 8.55
N LEU A 282 17.02 -16.19 7.76
CA LEU A 282 17.45 -15.08 6.90
C LEU A 282 16.41 -14.79 5.79
N GLY A 283 15.77 -15.83 5.24
CA GLY A 283 14.66 -15.69 4.31
C GLY A 283 13.43 -15.01 4.94
N SER A 284 13.11 -15.30 6.20
CA SER A 284 12.04 -14.61 6.93
C SER A 284 12.39 -13.15 7.25
N MET A 285 13.65 -12.85 7.55
CA MET A 285 14.13 -11.49 7.83
C MET A 285 13.93 -10.54 6.64
N PHE A 286 13.99 -11.07 5.41
CA PHE A 286 13.70 -10.30 4.19
C PHE A 286 12.28 -9.73 4.19
N MET A 287 11.27 -10.55 4.49
CA MET A 287 9.86 -10.11 4.54
C MET A 287 9.62 -9.11 5.67
N PHE A 288 10.25 -9.32 6.82
CA PHE A 288 10.23 -8.37 7.93
C PHE A 288 10.81 -7.00 7.50
N SER A 289 11.95 -7.01 6.80
CA SER A 289 12.62 -5.79 6.33
C SER A 289 11.74 -4.99 5.36
N LEU A 290 10.96 -5.65 4.50
CA LEU A 290 9.97 -4.99 3.63
C LEU A 290 8.89 -4.26 4.46
N LYS A 291 8.35 -4.89 5.50
CA LYS A 291 7.35 -4.26 6.38
C LYS A 291 7.92 -3.12 7.20
N PHE A 292 9.16 -3.27 7.67
CA PHE A 292 9.89 -2.20 8.35
C PHE A 292 10.07 -0.98 7.44
N GLY A 293 10.46 -1.18 6.17
CA GLY A 293 10.57 -0.11 5.18
C GLY A 293 9.26 0.63 4.94
N ILE A 294 8.12 -0.08 4.87
CA ILE A 294 6.79 0.53 4.73
C ILE A 294 6.47 1.42 5.95
N LEU A 295 6.68 0.92 7.17
CA LEU A 295 6.44 1.69 8.39
C LEU A 295 7.33 2.94 8.44
N LEU A 296 8.61 2.80 8.12
CA LEU A 296 9.54 3.93 8.06
C LEU A 296 9.07 4.98 7.04
N GLY A 297 8.61 4.54 5.87
CA GLY A 297 8.02 5.43 4.86
C GLY A 297 6.80 6.18 5.39
N TYR A 298 5.89 5.52 6.11
CA TYR A 298 4.73 6.19 6.73
C TYR A 298 5.14 7.19 7.80
N ILE A 299 6.12 6.87 8.65
CA ILE A 299 6.61 7.80 9.68
C ILE A 299 7.26 9.02 9.04
N ILE A 300 8.23 8.82 8.15
CA ILE A 300 8.94 9.93 7.50
C ILE A 300 7.94 10.78 6.68
N GLY A 301 7.03 10.15 5.93
CA GLY A 301 6.03 10.85 5.11
C GLY A 301 4.97 11.58 5.92
N ALA A 302 4.70 11.18 7.16
CA ALA A 302 3.76 11.87 8.04
C ALA A 302 4.34 13.16 8.65
N PHE A 303 5.65 13.21 8.89
CA PHE A 303 6.30 14.28 9.65
C PHE A 303 7.22 15.19 8.83
N LEU A 304 7.72 14.74 7.68
CA LEU A 304 8.62 15.54 6.83
C LEU A 304 7.90 16.08 5.60
N SER A 305 8.44 17.19 5.07
CA SER A 305 8.00 17.72 3.78
C SER A 305 8.39 16.79 2.63
N TYR A 306 7.74 16.96 1.48
CA TYR A 306 8.00 16.21 0.26
C TYR A 306 9.50 16.12 -0.11
N HIS A 307 10.22 17.25 -0.05
CA HIS A 307 11.64 17.30 -0.40
C HIS A 307 12.52 16.58 0.63
N LEU A 308 12.26 16.79 1.93
CA LEU A 308 13.01 16.13 3.00
C LEU A 308 12.80 14.61 2.98
N PHE A 309 11.58 14.15 2.70
CA PHE A 309 11.28 12.73 2.50
C PHE A 309 12.13 12.12 1.39
N ALA A 310 12.21 12.78 0.23
CA ALA A 310 13.00 12.30 -0.91
C ALA A 310 14.52 12.32 -0.62
N VAL A 311 15.03 13.31 0.13
CA VAL A 311 16.44 13.32 0.61
C VAL A 311 16.73 12.13 1.51
N CYS A 312 15.86 11.85 2.50
CA CYS A 312 16.01 10.69 3.39
C CYS A 312 16.04 9.37 2.60
N ALA A 313 15.15 9.22 1.62
CA ALA A 313 15.10 8.01 0.81
C ALA A 313 16.35 7.84 -0.09
N LEU A 314 16.86 8.94 -0.66
CA LEU A 314 18.12 8.94 -1.42
C LEU A 314 19.31 8.54 -0.55
N LEU A 315 19.40 9.06 0.68
CA LEU A 315 20.43 8.70 1.66
C LEU A 315 20.41 7.21 1.98
N MET A 316 19.22 6.60 2.11
CA MET A 316 19.10 5.15 2.35
C MET A 316 19.61 4.33 1.15
N CYS A 317 19.32 4.74 -0.09
CA CYS A 317 19.85 4.10 -1.29
C CYS A 317 21.38 4.21 -1.37
N PHE A 318 21.92 5.38 -1.03
CA PHE A 318 23.36 5.60 -0.99
C PHE A 318 24.04 4.75 0.09
N LEU A 319 23.46 4.65 1.28
CA LEU A 319 23.94 3.78 2.35
C LEU A 319 23.97 2.31 1.92
N TYR A 320 22.91 1.83 1.25
CA TYR A 320 22.91 0.50 0.66
C TYR A 320 24.07 0.31 -0.34
N PHE A 321 24.28 1.26 -1.26
CA PHE A 321 25.38 1.19 -2.22
C PHE A 321 26.75 1.08 -1.53
N LEU A 322 27.00 1.90 -0.51
CA LEU A 322 28.25 1.86 0.27
C LEU A 322 28.43 0.51 0.96
N CYS A 323 27.42 0.02 1.68
CA CYS A 323 27.50 -1.24 2.42
C CYS A 323 27.62 -2.46 1.50
N PHE A 324 26.90 -2.46 0.37
CA PHE A 324 26.85 -3.59 -0.55
C PHE A 324 28.19 -3.85 -1.25
N ASN A 325 29.05 -2.84 -1.41
CA ASN A 325 30.37 -3.02 -2.02
C ASN A 325 31.26 -4.01 -1.26
N PHE A 326 31.11 -4.10 0.07
CA PHE A 326 31.90 -5.00 0.93
C PHE A 326 31.45 -6.45 0.90
N LEU A 327 30.27 -6.74 0.34
CA LEU A 327 29.76 -8.10 0.24
C LEU A 327 30.44 -8.85 -0.92
N PRO A 328 30.83 -10.13 -0.73
CA PRO A 328 31.43 -10.94 -1.79
C PRO A 328 30.38 -11.36 -2.84
N GLU A 329 30.83 -11.81 -4.01
CA GLU A 329 29.95 -12.49 -4.96
C GLU A 329 29.59 -13.89 -4.43
N THR A 330 28.50 -14.51 -4.90
CA THR A 330 28.08 -15.81 -4.36
C THR A 330 29.04 -16.94 -4.75
N PRO A 331 29.41 -17.83 -3.81
CA PRO A 331 30.40 -18.87 -4.08
C PRO A 331 29.90 -19.89 -5.12
N ILE A 332 28.59 -20.13 -5.19
CA ILE A 332 27.95 -21.00 -6.19
C ILE A 332 28.09 -20.42 -7.59
N TYR A 333 27.89 -19.11 -7.77
CA TYR A 333 28.09 -18.46 -9.06
C TYR A 333 29.56 -18.53 -9.48
N LEU A 334 30.48 -18.18 -8.59
CA LEU A 334 31.93 -18.18 -8.87
C LEU A 334 32.43 -19.57 -9.27
N LEU A 335 31.96 -20.63 -8.59
CA LEU A 335 32.33 -22.00 -8.92
C LEU A 335 31.79 -22.45 -10.29
N ARG A 336 30.61 -21.95 -10.69
CA ARG A 336 29.96 -22.33 -11.95
C ARG A 336 30.51 -21.58 -13.16
N ASN A 337 30.80 -20.29 -13.00
CA ASN A 337 31.06 -19.38 -14.11
C ASN A 337 32.49 -18.79 -14.12
N GLU A 338 33.23 -18.88 -13.01
CA GLU A 338 34.57 -18.32 -12.89
C GLU A 338 35.59 -19.39 -12.46
N THR A 339 36.33 -19.16 -11.37
CA THR A 339 37.38 -20.06 -10.88
C THR A 339 37.05 -20.59 -9.50
N GLU A 340 37.52 -21.81 -9.21
CA GLU A 340 37.44 -22.40 -7.87
C GLU A 340 38.10 -21.50 -6.82
N VAL A 341 39.24 -20.87 -7.16
CA VAL A 341 39.97 -19.98 -6.26
C VAL A 341 39.09 -18.81 -5.80
N ALA A 342 38.39 -18.15 -6.74
CA ALA A 342 37.48 -17.06 -6.39
C ALA A 342 36.32 -17.54 -5.49
N SER A 343 35.78 -18.73 -5.77
CA SER A 343 34.76 -19.35 -4.91
C SER A 343 35.27 -19.62 -3.49
N THR A 344 36.51 -20.12 -3.37
CA THR A 344 37.19 -20.33 -2.09
C THR A 344 37.38 -19.03 -1.32
N GLU A 345 37.82 -17.95 -1.97
CA GLU A 345 37.98 -16.63 -1.33
C GLU A 345 36.64 -16.09 -0.80
N SER A 346 35.58 -16.22 -1.58
CA SER A 346 34.23 -15.85 -1.13
C SER A 346 33.79 -16.66 0.09
N LEU A 347 34.03 -17.98 0.10
CA LEU A 347 33.69 -18.83 1.22
C LEU A 347 34.52 -18.50 2.47
N MET A 348 35.81 -18.19 2.30
CA MET A 348 36.68 -17.77 3.39
C MET A 348 36.11 -16.54 4.09
N TRP A 349 35.64 -15.54 3.33
CA TRP A 349 34.96 -14.38 3.92
C TRP A 349 33.68 -14.77 4.69
N LEU A 350 32.83 -15.61 4.09
CA LEU A 350 31.55 -16.04 4.68
C LEU A 350 31.70 -16.96 5.91
N LYS A 351 32.80 -17.72 5.99
CA LYS A 351 33.08 -18.69 7.06
C LYS A 351 34.13 -18.19 8.05
N ASN A 352 34.42 -16.89 8.06
CA ASN A 352 35.39 -16.28 8.97
C ASN A 352 36.77 -16.98 8.92
N ASN A 353 37.25 -17.27 7.70
CA ASN A 353 38.51 -17.96 7.42
C ASN A 353 38.66 -19.38 8.00
N ASP A 354 37.56 -20.06 8.36
CA ASP A 354 37.61 -21.48 8.74
C ASP A 354 37.83 -22.39 7.52
N THR A 355 39.09 -22.77 7.29
CA THR A 355 39.50 -23.60 6.15
C THR A 355 38.77 -24.95 6.10
N THR A 356 38.50 -25.57 7.25
CA THR A 356 37.84 -26.89 7.31
C THR A 356 36.38 -26.82 6.90
N ALA A 357 35.68 -25.75 7.31
CA ALA A 357 34.30 -25.50 6.90
C ALA A 357 34.23 -25.14 5.41
N VAL A 358 35.18 -24.35 4.91
CA VAL A 358 35.29 -23.95 3.49
C VAL A 358 35.49 -25.18 2.60
N GLU A 359 36.45 -26.05 2.91
CA GLU A 359 36.72 -27.27 2.12
C GLU A 359 35.51 -28.20 2.07
N ARG A 360 34.80 -28.37 3.20
CA ARG A 360 33.60 -29.19 3.29
C ARG A 360 32.47 -28.65 2.39
N GLU A 361 32.20 -27.36 2.45
CA GLU A 361 31.16 -26.72 1.64
C GLU A 361 31.54 -26.68 0.16
N LEU A 362 32.80 -26.38 -0.17
CA LEU A 362 33.30 -26.38 -1.54
C LEU A 362 33.16 -27.76 -2.18
N SER A 363 33.53 -28.83 -1.46
CA SER A 363 33.38 -30.21 -1.93
C SER A 363 31.91 -30.58 -2.21
N ARG A 364 30.99 -30.17 -1.33
CA ARG A 364 29.54 -30.37 -1.54
C ARG A 364 29.04 -29.61 -2.76
N MET A 365 29.45 -28.35 -2.92
CA MET A 365 29.04 -27.52 -4.06
C MET A 365 29.58 -28.07 -5.39
N LYS A 366 30.82 -28.57 -5.44
CA LYS A 366 31.37 -29.23 -6.64
C LYS A 366 30.52 -30.41 -7.10
N ILE A 367 30.15 -31.30 -6.18
CA ILE A 367 29.27 -32.45 -6.49
C ILE A 367 27.92 -31.96 -7.06
N PHE A 368 27.35 -30.90 -6.48
CA PHE A 368 26.09 -30.31 -6.96
C PHE A 368 26.24 -29.67 -8.35
N VAL A 369 27.33 -28.92 -8.59
CA VAL A 369 27.60 -28.27 -9.88
C VAL A 369 27.88 -29.31 -10.96
N GLU A 370 28.70 -30.34 -10.71
CA GLU A 370 28.98 -31.40 -11.69
C GLU A 370 27.71 -32.16 -12.10
N LYS A 371 26.83 -32.45 -11.14
CA LYS A 371 25.54 -33.10 -11.41
C LYS A 371 24.64 -32.24 -12.30
N ASN A 372 24.66 -30.92 -12.15
CA ASN A 372 23.86 -29.99 -12.95
C ASN A 372 24.54 -29.58 -14.27
N TYR A 373 25.87 -29.52 -14.33
CA TYR A 373 26.66 -29.13 -15.51
C TYR A 373 26.64 -30.22 -16.58
N ASN A 374 26.79 -31.49 -16.17
CA ASN A 374 26.70 -32.64 -17.07
C ASN A 374 25.29 -32.83 -17.66
N ALA A 375 24.27 -32.21 -17.07
CA ALA A 375 22.89 -32.28 -17.57
C ALA A 375 22.62 -31.35 -18.78
N LYS A 376 23.51 -30.41 -19.13
CA LYS A 376 23.53 -29.54 -20.35
C LYS A 376 22.18 -28.95 -20.86
N ASN A 377 21.11 -29.01 -20.08
CA ASN A 377 19.79 -28.55 -20.49
C ASN A 377 19.59 -27.14 -19.94
N THR A 378 19.70 -26.13 -20.81
CA THR A 378 19.06 -24.84 -20.54
C THR A 378 17.57 -25.11 -20.33
N VAL A 379 17.09 -24.90 -19.12
CA VAL A 379 15.70 -25.18 -18.76
C VAL A 379 14.76 -24.38 -19.67
N SER A 380 13.95 -25.11 -20.42
CA SER A 380 13.02 -24.58 -21.40
C SER A 380 11.65 -24.37 -20.76
N LEU A 381 10.82 -23.51 -21.37
CA LEU A 381 9.41 -23.38 -20.99
C LEU A 381 8.65 -24.71 -21.05
N LYS A 382 9.09 -25.65 -21.89
CA LYS A 382 8.50 -27.00 -21.98
C LYS A 382 8.68 -27.81 -20.69
N ASP A 383 9.73 -27.53 -19.91
CA ASP A 383 10.03 -28.27 -18.68
C ASP A 383 9.02 -27.98 -17.56
N LEU A 384 8.33 -26.82 -17.61
CA LEU A 384 7.22 -26.50 -16.70
C LEU A 384 5.99 -27.39 -16.93
N PHE A 385 5.91 -28.01 -18.11
CA PHE A 385 4.82 -28.91 -18.50
C PHE A 385 5.27 -30.36 -18.58
N ARG A 386 6.40 -30.72 -17.98
CA ARG A 386 7.00 -32.05 -18.08
C ARG A 386 6.17 -33.15 -17.42
N ASP A 387 5.65 -32.88 -16.21
CA ASP A 387 4.87 -33.84 -15.43
C ASP A 387 3.73 -33.17 -14.68
N LYS A 388 2.75 -33.98 -14.25
CA LYS A 388 1.53 -33.49 -13.59
C LYS A 388 1.86 -32.75 -12.29
N GLY A 389 2.86 -33.22 -11.53
CA GLY A 389 3.27 -32.62 -10.28
C GLY A 389 3.83 -31.21 -10.49
N THR A 390 4.75 -31.07 -11.46
CA THR A 390 5.31 -29.77 -11.87
C THR A 390 4.23 -28.80 -12.36
N ILE A 391 3.28 -29.27 -13.18
CA ILE A 391 2.16 -28.44 -13.65
C ILE A 391 1.30 -27.96 -12.48
N LYS A 392 0.95 -28.85 -11.53
CA LYS A 392 0.18 -28.45 -10.35
C LYS A 392 0.95 -27.46 -9.46
N ALA A 393 2.25 -27.68 -9.25
CA ALA A 393 3.10 -26.73 -8.53
C ALA A 393 3.09 -25.35 -9.21
N PHE A 394 3.16 -25.32 -10.54
CA PHE A 394 3.08 -24.08 -11.30
C PHE A 394 1.73 -23.37 -11.16
N ILE A 395 0.62 -24.11 -11.26
CA ILE A 395 -0.73 -23.56 -11.02
C ILE A 395 -0.84 -22.98 -9.61
N ILE A 396 -0.37 -23.71 -8.59
CA ILE A 396 -0.36 -23.25 -7.20
C ILE A 396 0.43 -21.94 -7.05
N ALA A 397 1.65 -21.88 -7.59
CA ALA A 397 2.48 -20.68 -7.50
C ALA A 397 1.83 -19.47 -8.18
N MET A 398 1.26 -19.68 -9.37
CA MET A 398 0.52 -18.66 -10.12
C MET A 398 -0.70 -18.17 -9.33
N THR A 399 -1.51 -19.08 -8.78
CA THR A 399 -2.68 -18.72 -8.00
C THR A 399 -2.31 -17.95 -6.74
N LEU A 400 -1.27 -18.38 -6.01
CA LEU A 400 -0.85 -17.70 -4.78
C LEU A 400 -0.32 -16.29 -5.05
N LEU A 401 0.58 -16.12 -6.04
CA LEU A 401 1.20 -14.82 -6.32
C LEU A 401 0.25 -13.85 -7.01
N CYS A 402 -0.58 -14.31 -7.96
CA CYS A 402 -1.62 -13.46 -8.53
C CYS A 402 -2.69 -13.13 -7.49
N GLY A 403 -3.15 -14.14 -6.72
CA GLY A 403 -4.13 -13.99 -5.66
C GLY A 403 -3.70 -12.96 -4.60
N GLN A 404 -2.41 -12.93 -4.25
CA GLN A 404 -1.82 -11.94 -3.36
C GLN A 404 -1.97 -10.49 -3.88
N GLN A 405 -1.83 -10.26 -5.18
CA GLN A 405 -1.94 -8.89 -5.74
C GLN A 405 -3.39 -8.44 -5.87
N THR A 406 -4.27 -9.37 -6.23
CA THR A 406 -5.68 -9.12 -6.46
C THR A 406 -6.52 -9.12 -5.18
N CYS A 407 -5.99 -9.61 -4.05
CA CYS A 407 -6.68 -9.52 -2.76
C CYS A 407 -6.69 -8.09 -2.17
N GLY A 408 -6.18 -7.09 -2.90
CA GLY A 408 -6.37 -5.68 -2.59
C GLY A 408 -5.35 -5.07 -1.63
N ILE A 409 -4.36 -5.82 -1.14
CA ILE A 409 -3.39 -5.29 -0.17
C ILE A 409 -2.59 -4.11 -0.72
N MET A 410 -2.15 -4.17 -1.98
CA MET A 410 -1.36 -3.09 -2.57
C MET A 410 -2.20 -1.83 -2.66
N ILE A 411 -3.48 -1.94 -3.00
CA ILE A 411 -4.43 -0.82 -3.04
C ILE A 411 -4.58 -0.22 -1.65
N VAL A 412 -4.79 -1.08 -0.65
CA VAL A 412 -4.87 -0.64 0.75
C VAL A 412 -3.61 0.14 1.13
N LEU A 413 -2.41 -0.34 0.78
CA LEU A 413 -1.14 0.35 1.10
C LEU A 413 -0.93 1.63 0.28
N GLY A 414 -1.21 1.61 -1.01
CA GLY A 414 -1.01 2.74 -1.92
C GLY A 414 -1.99 3.89 -1.67
N TYR A 415 -3.19 3.58 -1.20
CA TYR A 415 -4.26 4.55 -0.95
C TYR A 415 -4.68 4.61 0.52
N THR A 416 -3.85 4.14 1.47
CA THR A 416 -4.25 4.04 2.90
C THR A 416 -4.85 5.35 3.41
N ALA A 417 -4.13 6.46 3.25
CA ALA A 417 -4.60 7.77 3.71
C ALA A 417 -5.91 8.17 3.02
N LYS A 418 -6.01 7.99 1.70
CA LYS A 418 -7.22 8.33 0.94
C LYS A 418 -8.41 7.47 1.34
N ILE A 419 -8.21 6.18 1.60
CA ILE A 419 -9.25 5.26 2.08
C ILE A 419 -9.77 5.72 3.44
N PHE A 420 -8.90 6.13 4.35
CA PHE A 420 -9.29 6.66 5.66
C PHE A 420 -10.02 8.01 5.57
N GLU A 421 -9.56 8.88 4.68
CA GLU A 421 -10.20 10.16 4.37
C GLU A 421 -11.62 9.94 3.81
N MET A 422 -11.78 9.06 2.81
CA MET A 422 -13.08 8.70 2.23
C MET A 422 -14.01 8.03 3.24
N ALA A 423 -13.45 7.32 4.22
CA ALA A 423 -14.22 6.66 5.27
C ALA A 423 -14.66 7.61 6.40
N GLY A 424 -14.23 8.87 6.40
CA GLY A 424 -14.60 9.86 7.41
C GLY A 424 -14.04 9.55 8.81
N SER A 425 -12.86 8.93 8.90
CA SER A 425 -12.29 8.56 10.20
C SER A 425 -11.97 9.79 11.05
N SER A 426 -12.24 9.72 12.36
CA SER A 426 -11.91 10.78 13.32
C SER A 426 -10.41 11.00 13.53
N LEU A 427 -9.59 10.00 13.19
CA LEU A 427 -8.13 10.06 13.28
C LEU A 427 -7.51 10.59 11.98
N HIS A 428 -6.43 11.34 12.12
CA HIS A 428 -5.70 11.90 10.98
C HIS A 428 -5.19 10.77 10.05
N PRO A 429 -5.42 10.83 8.72
CA PRO A 429 -5.10 9.75 7.79
C PRO A 429 -3.65 9.23 7.85
N ASN A 430 -2.68 10.14 8.03
CA ASN A 430 -1.26 9.76 8.17
C ASN A 430 -0.99 8.93 9.43
N ILE A 431 -1.68 9.21 10.54
CA ILE A 431 -1.56 8.43 11.78
C ILE A 431 -2.17 7.05 11.59
N CYS A 432 -3.32 6.95 10.90
CA CYS A 432 -3.91 5.67 10.54
C CYS A 432 -2.96 4.82 9.69
N ALA A 433 -2.25 5.42 8.72
CA ALA A 433 -1.22 4.72 7.95
C ALA A 433 -0.08 4.17 8.83
N ILE A 434 0.43 4.97 9.76
CA ILE A 434 1.45 4.52 10.73
C ILE A 434 0.95 3.34 11.57
N ILE A 435 -0.28 3.40 12.08
CA ILE A 435 -0.90 2.31 12.85
C ILE A 435 -0.94 1.03 12.01
N ILE A 436 -1.39 1.12 10.75
CA ILE A 436 -1.39 -0.02 9.81
C ILE A 436 0.03 -0.55 9.58
N GLY A 437 1.05 0.31 9.50
CA GLY A 437 2.45 -0.10 9.41
C GLY A 437 2.92 -0.90 10.64
N ILE A 438 2.61 -0.45 11.85
CA ILE A 438 2.95 -1.12 13.11
C ILE A 438 2.29 -2.50 13.17
N ILE A 439 0.99 -2.54 12.87
CA ILE A 439 0.20 -3.78 12.86
C ILE A 439 0.79 -4.79 11.88
N GLN A 440 1.24 -4.36 10.70
CA GLN A 440 1.88 -5.24 9.72
C GLN A 440 3.20 -5.83 10.22
N ILE A 441 4.04 -5.07 10.93
CA ILE A 441 5.28 -5.60 11.51
C ILE A 441 4.97 -6.68 12.54
N ILE A 442 4.06 -6.39 13.48
CA ILE A 442 3.66 -7.35 14.52
C ILE A 442 3.06 -8.61 13.88
N SER A 443 2.20 -8.44 12.88
CA SER A 443 1.56 -9.56 12.18
C SER A 443 2.55 -10.39 11.36
N CYS A 444 3.55 -9.75 10.74
CA CYS A 444 4.60 -10.45 10.01
C CYS A 444 5.49 -11.27 10.97
N TRP A 445 5.86 -10.69 12.11
CA TRP A 445 6.61 -11.43 13.13
C TRP A 445 5.82 -12.62 13.67
N LEU A 446 4.53 -12.43 13.96
CA LEU A 446 3.64 -13.52 14.38
C LEU A 446 3.49 -14.59 13.29
N SER A 447 3.40 -14.20 12.02
CA SER A 447 3.35 -15.14 10.88
C SER A 447 4.58 -16.05 10.86
N ILE A 448 5.78 -15.51 11.02
CA ILE A 448 7.03 -16.28 11.02
C ILE A 448 6.98 -17.36 12.12
N LEU A 449 6.59 -17.00 13.35
CA LEU A 449 6.48 -17.94 14.47
C LEU A 449 5.39 -19.01 14.25
N LEU A 450 4.24 -18.62 13.70
CA LEU A 450 3.13 -19.52 13.47
C LEU A 450 3.38 -20.45 12.27
N MET A 451 4.13 -20.02 11.26
CA MET A 451 4.37 -20.79 10.05
C MET A 451 5.13 -22.10 10.34
N GLU A 452 6.06 -22.06 11.29
CA GLU A 452 6.75 -23.25 11.79
C GLU A 452 5.84 -24.18 12.60
N ARG A 453 4.75 -23.67 13.20
CA ARG A 453 3.83 -24.46 14.04
C ARG A 453 2.60 -24.96 13.29
N ALA A 454 1.83 -24.07 12.69
CA ALA A 454 0.55 -24.34 12.03
C ALA A 454 0.68 -24.86 10.59
N GLY A 455 1.82 -24.63 9.93
CA GLY A 455 2.03 -24.98 8.53
C GLY A 455 1.55 -23.90 7.56
N ARG A 456 2.02 -23.98 6.31
CA ARG A 456 1.83 -22.92 5.30
C ARG A 456 0.41 -22.93 4.76
N LYS A 457 -0.13 -24.13 4.48
CA LYS A 457 -1.48 -24.30 3.91
C LYS A 457 -2.55 -23.77 4.85
N THR A 458 -2.42 -24.05 6.14
CA THR A 458 -3.35 -23.61 7.19
C THR A 458 -3.39 -22.08 7.28
N LEU A 459 -2.22 -21.43 7.35
CA LEU A 459 -2.15 -19.96 7.47
C LEU A 459 -2.68 -19.24 6.23
N ILE A 460 -2.37 -19.75 5.03
CA ILE A 460 -2.95 -19.22 3.78
C ILE A 460 -4.48 -19.36 3.80
N SER A 461 -4.99 -20.50 4.25
CA SER A 461 -6.44 -20.74 4.33
C SER A 461 -7.14 -19.76 5.29
N ILE A 462 -6.57 -19.55 6.49
CA ILE A 462 -7.09 -18.58 7.47
C ILE A 462 -7.10 -17.17 6.88
N SER A 463 -6.02 -16.79 6.18
CA SER A 463 -5.90 -15.50 5.53
C SER A 463 -7.00 -15.28 4.48
N CYS A 464 -7.23 -16.25 3.59
CA CYS A 464 -8.27 -16.16 2.58
C CYS A 464 -9.69 -16.12 3.17
N ILE A 465 -9.96 -16.91 4.22
CA ILE A 465 -11.25 -16.89 4.94
C ILE A 465 -11.48 -15.51 5.56
N GLY A 466 -10.46 -14.93 6.20
CA GLY A 466 -10.55 -13.62 6.81
C GLY A 466 -10.79 -12.50 5.80
N ILE A 467 -10.08 -12.54 4.66
CA ILE A 467 -10.31 -11.64 3.52
C ILE A 467 -11.75 -11.79 3.01
N TYR A 468 -12.28 -13.02 2.97
CA TYR A 468 -13.65 -13.26 2.53
C TYR A 468 -14.73 -12.68 3.46
N HIS A 469 -14.50 -12.67 4.77
CA HIS A 469 -15.50 -12.18 5.74
C HIS A 469 -15.39 -10.68 6.04
N SER A 470 -14.55 -9.93 5.35
CA SER A 470 -14.29 -8.51 5.63
C SER A 470 -15.42 -7.56 5.14
N TYR A 471 -16.66 -8.03 5.05
CA TYR A 471 -17.80 -7.27 4.52
C TYR A 471 -18.70 -6.72 5.62
N ASP A 472 -18.98 -5.43 5.46
CA ASP A 472 -19.94 -4.61 6.20
C ASP A 472 -19.34 -3.86 7.41
N VAL A 473 -19.13 -2.56 7.18
CA VAL A 473 -18.46 -1.63 8.10
C VAL A 473 -19.31 -0.34 8.22
N SER A 474 -20.54 -0.38 7.72
CA SER A 474 -21.29 0.81 7.28
C SER A 474 -21.89 1.66 8.41
N SER A 475 -21.82 1.21 9.67
CA SER A 475 -22.60 1.80 10.77
C SER A 475 -21.79 2.49 11.87
N VAL A 476 -20.44 2.53 11.83
CA VAL A 476 -19.64 3.14 12.92
C VAL A 476 -18.30 3.77 12.48
N ASN A 477 -18.02 5.01 12.91
CA ASN A 477 -16.88 5.84 12.46
C ASN A 477 -15.45 5.30 12.75
N TRP A 478 -15.27 4.37 13.70
CA TRP A 478 -13.96 3.74 14.02
C TRP A 478 -13.77 2.37 13.35
N LEU A 479 -14.84 1.84 12.75
CA LEU A 479 -14.90 0.51 12.17
C LEU A 479 -14.04 0.36 10.89
N PRO A 480 -13.85 1.38 10.03
CA PRO A 480 -12.93 1.28 8.87
C PRO A 480 -11.48 0.99 9.26
N LEU A 481 -10.99 1.57 10.35
CA LEU A 481 -9.64 1.29 10.87
C LEU A 481 -9.52 -0.14 11.36
N ILE A 482 -10.52 -0.63 12.08
CA ILE A 482 -10.53 -2.02 12.55
C ILE A 482 -10.63 -2.99 11.38
N ALA A 483 -11.49 -2.73 10.40
CA ALA A 483 -11.66 -3.59 9.23
C ALA A 483 -10.35 -3.65 8.41
N LEU A 484 -9.72 -2.51 8.12
CA LEU A 484 -8.45 -2.47 7.40
C LEU A 484 -7.29 -3.06 8.21
N SER A 485 -7.31 -2.87 9.53
CA SER A 485 -6.33 -3.48 10.43
C SER A 485 -6.48 -5.00 10.46
N ALA A 486 -7.70 -5.51 10.64
CA ALA A 486 -8.00 -6.93 10.61
C ALA A 486 -7.62 -7.56 9.26
N PHE A 487 -7.99 -6.91 8.15
CA PHE A 487 -7.58 -7.30 6.81
C PHE A 487 -6.04 -7.36 6.69
N SER A 488 -5.34 -6.34 7.17
CA SER A 488 -3.86 -6.27 7.11
C SER A 488 -3.20 -7.36 7.96
N ILE A 489 -3.76 -7.67 9.14
CA ILE A 489 -3.32 -8.76 10.02
C ILE A 489 -3.49 -10.10 9.30
N LEU A 490 -4.71 -10.38 8.85
CA LEU A 490 -5.07 -11.63 8.18
C LEU A 490 -4.24 -11.84 6.92
N TYR A 491 -4.02 -10.80 6.12
CA TYR A 491 -3.12 -10.84 4.98
C TYR A 491 -1.69 -11.18 5.42
N CYS A 492 -1.12 -10.45 6.37
CA CYS A 492 0.27 -10.65 6.80
C CYS A 492 0.51 -12.02 7.47
N LEU A 493 -0.50 -12.60 8.10
CA LEU A 493 -0.42 -13.92 8.72
C LEU A 493 -0.24 -15.06 7.71
N GLY A 494 -0.85 -14.96 6.52
CA GLY A 494 -0.81 -16.00 5.50
C GLY A 494 -0.38 -15.49 4.14
N MET A 495 -1.29 -14.83 3.42
CA MET A 495 -1.09 -14.41 2.01
C MET A 495 0.09 -13.45 1.79
N GLY A 496 0.65 -12.83 2.83
CA GLY A 496 1.88 -12.03 2.74
C GLY A 496 3.13 -12.89 2.51
N PRO A 497 3.69 -13.54 3.54
CA PRO A 497 4.95 -14.25 3.42
C PRO A 497 4.82 -15.66 2.85
N ALA A 498 3.72 -16.37 3.11
CA ALA A 498 3.61 -17.79 2.79
C ALA A 498 3.66 -18.12 1.28
N PRO A 499 3.07 -17.34 0.35
CA PRO A 499 3.22 -17.57 -1.09
C PRO A 499 4.66 -17.69 -1.57
N PHE A 500 5.56 -16.82 -1.08
CA PHE A 500 6.97 -16.83 -1.46
C PHE A 500 7.71 -18.04 -0.89
N VAL A 501 7.38 -18.43 0.34
CA VAL A 501 7.94 -19.63 0.98
C VAL A 501 7.50 -20.88 0.24
N VAL A 502 6.20 -21.02 -0.03
CA VAL A 502 5.64 -22.16 -0.78
C VAL A 502 6.27 -22.25 -2.16
N MET A 503 6.42 -21.13 -2.88
CA MET A 503 7.09 -21.10 -4.18
C MET A 503 8.53 -21.66 -4.12
N SER A 504 9.27 -21.40 -3.04
CA SER A 504 10.63 -21.94 -2.86
C SER A 504 10.67 -23.42 -2.44
N GLU A 505 9.57 -23.95 -1.88
CA GLU A 505 9.50 -25.32 -1.34
C GLU A 505 8.88 -26.34 -2.32
N ILE A 506 8.08 -25.90 -3.30
CA ILE A 506 7.34 -26.80 -4.22
C ILE A 506 8.05 -27.11 -5.53
N PHE A 507 8.98 -26.25 -5.97
CA PHE A 507 9.70 -26.45 -7.23
C PHE A 507 11.04 -27.15 -7.01
N SER A 508 11.41 -28.00 -7.97
CA SER A 508 12.77 -28.52 -8.04
C SER A 508 13.77 -27.44 -8.45
N SER A 509 15.01 -27.58 -7.99
CA SER A 509 16.06 -26.57 -8.12
C SER A 509 16.42 -26.24 -9.57
N ASP A 510 16.18 -27.18 -10.49
CA ASP A 510 16.36 -26.99 -11.93
C ASP A 510 15.34 -26.00 -12.52
N ILE A 511 14.05 -26.13 -12.19
CA ILE A 511 12.98 -25.29 -12.77
C ILE A 511 12.58 -24.09 -11.92
N SER A 512 12.96 -24.05 -10.64
CA SER A 512 12.52 -23.04 -9.67
C SER A 512 12.74 -21.61 -10.17
N ALA A 513 13.94 -21.28 -10.66
CA ALA A 513 14.25 -19.94 -11.16
C ALA A 513 13.36 -19.53 -12.36
N LEU A 514 13.05 -20.46 -13.27
CA LEU A 514 12.19 -20.20 -14.42
C LEU A 514 10.74 -19.98 -13.97
N ALA A 515 10.22 -20.91 -13.17
CA ALA A 515 8.85 -20.86 -12.65
C ALA A 515 8.62 -19.58 -11.83
N SER A 516 9.53 -19.25 -10.91
CA SER A 516 9.46 -18.02 -10.11
C SER A 516 9.50 -16.76 -10.95
N SER A 517 10.34 -16.71 -12.00
CA SER A 517 10.42 -15.53 -12.87
C SER A 517 9.11 -15.27 -13.62
N ILE A 518 8.45 -16.32 -14.12
CA ILE A 518 7.16 -16.21 -14.80
C ILE A 518 6.07 -15.83 -13.81
N ALA A 519 6.04 -16.46 -12.64
CA ALA A 519 5.03 -16.17 -11.62
C ALA A 519 5.14 -14.73 -11.10
N LEU A 520 6.36 -14.20 -10.92
CA LEU A 520 6.61 -12.80 -10.58
C LEU A 520 6.19 -11.83 -11.70
N LEU A 521 6.35 -12.23 -12.97
CA LEU A 521 5.89 -11.42 -14.11
C LEU A 521 4.37 -11.31 -14.12
N PHE A 522 3.64 -12.40 -13.92
CA PHE A 522 2.19 -12.38 -13.81
C PHE A 522 1.68 -11.65 -12.56
N MET A 523 2.39 -11.78 -11.44
CA MET A 523 2.16 -10.98 -10.25
C MET A 523 2.25 -9.48 -10.58
N GLY A 524 3.30 -9.06 -11.28
CA GLY A 524 3.46 -7.67 -11.73
C GLY A 524 2.33 -7.20 -12.65
N LEU A 525 1.89 -8.05 -13.60
CA LEU A 525 0.79 -7.74 -14.51
C LEU A 525 -0.54 -7.55 -13.76
N MET A 526 -0.86 -8.44 -12.81
CA MET A 526 -2.06 -8.31 -11.99
C MET A 526 -2.00 -7.08 -11.09
N GLY A 527 -0.82 -6.78 -10.54
CA GLY A 527 -0.59 -5.55 -9.77
C GLY A 527 -0.84 -4.28 -10.58
N PHE A 528 -0.36 -4.23 -11.83
CA PHE A 528 -0.62 -3.12 -12.76
C PHE A 528 -2.11 -2.92 -13.01
N ILE A 529 -2.80 -4.00 -13.40
CA ILE A 529 -4.23 -3.97 -13.72
C ILE A 529 -5.01 -3.47 -12.49
N ASN A 530 -4.78 -4.08 -11.32
CA ASN A 530 -5.52 -3.75 -10.10
C ASN A 530 -5.29 -2.29 -9.66
N MET A 531 -4.04 -1.81 -9.74
CA MET A 531 -3.71 -0.43 -9.38
C MET A 531 -4.28 0.61 -10.33
N LYS A 532 -4.28 0.32 -11.63
CA LYS A 532 -4.75 1.27 -12.64
C LYS A 532 -6.28 1.36 -12.65
N THR A 533 -6.98 0.25 -12.44
CA THR A 533 -8.45 0.22 -12.47
C THR A 533 -9.08 0.67 -11.15
N PHE A 534 -8.34 0.69 -10.04
CA PHE A 534 -8.90 1.00 -8.73
C PHE A 534 -9.65 2.34 -8.66
N PRO A 535 -9.08 3.51 -9.04
CA PRO A 535 -9.82 4.77 -8.96
C PRO A 535 -11.09 4.77 -9.80
N PHE A 536 -11.02 4.21 -11.02
CA PHE A 536 -12.18 4.07 -11.89
C PHE A 536 -13.31 3.22 -11.27
N LEU A 537 -12.97 2.12 -10.57
CA LEU A 537 -13.96 1.29 -9.88
C LEU A 537 -14.57 1.99 -8.68
N VAL A 538 -13.79 2.82 -7.97
CA VAL A 538 -14.27 3.65 -6.87
C VAL A 538 -15.25 4.70 -7.38
N ASP A 539 -14.96 5.37 -8.50
CA ASP A 539 -15.85 6.38 -9.07
C ASP A 539 -17.18 5.78 -9.57
N LEU A 540 -17.13 4.57 -10.13
CA LEU A 540 -18.31 3.93 -10.73
C LEU A 540 -19.23 3.28 -9.70
N ILE A 541 -18.68 2.56 -8.71
CA ILE A 541 -19.43 1.65 -7.81
C ILE A 541 -19.17 1.97 -6.32
N GLY A 542 -18.25 2.88 -6.03
CA GLY A 542 -17.82 3.21 -4.67
C GLY A 542 -16.71 2.30 -4.15
N ILE A 543 -16.20 2.64 -2.96
CA ILE A 543 -15.04 1.99 -2.33
C ILE A 543 -15.25 0.50 -2.02
N HIS A 544 -16.51 0.07 -1.87
CA HIS A 544 -16.88 -1.32 -1.60
C HIS A 544 -16.47 -2.28 -2.72
N SER A 545 -16.31 -1.79 -3.95
CA SER A 545 -15.90 -2.57 -5.11
C SER A 545 -14.58 -3.32 -4.90
N ASN A 546 -13.58 -2.66 -4.31
CA ASN A 546 -12.27 -3.26 -4.03
C ASN A 546 -12.38 -4.40 -3.01
N PHE A 547 -13.16 -4.22 -1.95
CA PHE A 547 -13.39 -5.27 -0.97
C PHE A 547 -14.10 -6.45 -1.61
N PHE A 548 -15.15 -6.19 -2.41
CA PHE A 548 -15.92 -7.22 -3.14
C PHE A 548 -15.01 -8.10 -4.01
N LEU A 549 -14.19 -7.46 -4.83
CA LEU A 549 -13.23 -8.14 -5.69
C LEU A 549 -12.22 -8.96 -4.86
N SER A 550 -11.76 -8.38 -3.74
CA SER A 550 -10.79 -9.02 -2.87
C SER A 550 -11.30 -10.32 -2.24
N ALA A 551 -12.57 -10.41 -1.80
CA ALA A 551 -13.07 -11.72 -1.33
C ALA A 551 -13.38 -12.69 -2.43
N LEU A 552 -13.86 -12.24 -3.59
CA LEU A 552 -14.12 -13.16 -4.69
C LEU A 552 -12.81 -13.88 -5.03
N VAL A 553 -11.71 -13.13 -5.15
CA VAL A 553 -10.40 -13.72 -5.40
C VAL A 553 -9.87 -14.48 -4.18
N GLY A 554 -10.12 -14.00 -2.97
CA GLY A 554 -9.79 -14.73 -1.73
C GLY A 554 -10.43 -16.12 -1.69
N LEU A 555 -11.72 -16.23 -2.05
CA LEU A 555 -12.46 -17.48 -2.11
C LEU A 555 -11.92 -18.41 -3.21
N LEU A 556 -11.68 -17.88 -4.41
CA LEU A 556 -11.11 -18.66 -5.51
C LEU A 556 -9.71 -19.19 -5.14
N THR A 557 -8.89 -18.35 -4.51
CA THR A 557 -7.57 -18.74 -4.00
C THR A 557 -7.71 -19.83 -2.93
N LEU A 558 -8.64 -19.67 -1.98
CA LEU A 558 -8.91 -20.67 -0.94
C LEU A 558 -9.29 -22.03 -1.52
N ILE A 559 -10.17 -22.07 -2.53
CA ILE A 559 -10.60 -23.31 -3.17
C ILE A 559 -9.41 -24.02 -3.81
N VAL A 560 -8.58 -23.30 -4.58
CA VAL A 560 -7.41 -23.89 -5.23
C VAL A 560 -6.42 -24.42 -4.18
N ILE A 561 -6.16 -23.66 -3.11
CA ILE A 561 -5.18 -24.04 -2.09
C ILE A 561 -5.65 -25.20 -1.24
N THR A 562 -6.91 -25.23 -0.83
CA THR A 562 -7.43 -26.36 -0.04
C THR A 562 -7.41 -27.66 -0.85
N CYS A 563 -7.74 -27.59 -2.15
CA CYS A 563 -7.77 -28.75 -3.05
C CYS A 563 -6.41 -29.21 -3.57
N MET A 564 -5.48 -28.30 -3.89
CA MET A 564 -4.26 -28.63 -4.65
C MET A 564 -2.97 -28.50 -3.85
N LEU A 565 -2.87 -27.58 -2.88
CA LEU A 565 -1.63 -27.36 -2.14
C LEU A 565 -1.45 -28.46 -1.08
N PRO A 566 -0.38 -29.28 -1.15
CA PRO A 566 0.03 -30.12 -0.03
C PRO A 566 0.61 -29.25 1.09
N GLU A 567 0.53 -29.70 2.35
CA GLU A 567 1.31 -29.06 3.40
C GLU A 567 2.80 -29.26 3.12
N THR A 568 3.58 -28.17 3.14
CA THR A 568 5.01 -28.16 2.80
C THR A 568 5.90 -28.18 4.03
N LYS A 569 5.37 -27.82 5.20
CA LYS A 569 6.11 -27.77 6.48
C LYS A 569 6.84 -29.09 6.77
N GLY A 570 8.16 -29.01 6.88
CA GLY A 570 9.01 -30.10 7.36
C GLY A 570 9.09 -31.29 6.40
N ARG A 571 8.70 -31.13 5.14
CA ARG A 571 8.72 -32.19 4.13
C ARG A 571 9.83 -32.01 3.13
N SER A 572 10.34 -33.14 2.63
CA SER A 572 11.27 -33.12 1.50
C SER A 572 10.53 -32.78 0.21
N LEU A 573 11.22 -32.08 -0.70
CA LEU A 573 10.70 -31.75 -2.03
C LEU A 573 10.21 -33.00 -2.78
N GLN A 574 10.91 -34.13 -2.66
CA GLN A 574 10.52 -35.39 -3.33
C GLN A 574 9.16 -35.91 -2.84
N SER A 575 8.88 -35.79 -1.54
CA SER A 575 7.58 -36.17 -0.95
C SER A 575 6.46 -35.27 -1.46
N ILE A 576 6.72 -33.95 -1.56
CA ILE A 576 5.77 -32.97 -2.10
C ILE A 576 5.44 -33.28 -3.57
N ILE A 577 6.47 -33.52 -4.40
CA ILE A 577 6.29 -33.85 -5.83
C ILE A 577 5.52 -35.17 -6.02
N HIS A 578 5.74 -36.18 -5.18
CA HIS A 578 4.99 -37.44 -5.22
C HIS A 578 3.50 -37.22 -4.95
N GLU A 579 3.17 -36.46 -3.90
CA GLU A 579 1.77 -36.14 -3.59
C GLU A 579 1.11 -35.31 -4.69
N LEU A 580 1.82 -34.32 -5.25
CA LEU A 580 1.33 -33.55 -6.38
C LEU A 580 1.08 -34.44 -7.62
N ASN A 581 1.92 -35.44 -7.85
CA ASN A 581 1.71 -36.44 -8.91
C ASN A 581 0.56 -37.43 -8.60
N GLY A 582 -0.05 -37.37 -7.42
CA GLY A 582 -1.13 -38.26 -7.01
C GLY A 582 -0.65 -39.64 -6.56
N ILE A 583 0.65 -39.76 -6.24
CA ILE A 583 1.22 -40.98 -5.68
C ILE A 583 1.06 -40.91 -4.16
N THR A 584 -0.07 -41.42 -3.65
CA THR A 584 -0.27 -41.59 -2.21
C THR A 584 0.58 -42.77 -1.74
N GLU A 585 1.64 -42.51 -0.98
CA GLU A 585 2.21 -43.56 -0.14
C GLU A 585 1.13 -44.00 0.85
N HIS A 586 0.62 -45.22 0.70
CA HIS A 586 -0.04 -45.87 1.81
C HIS A 586 0.93 -45.83 2.98
N SER A 587 0.52 -45.17 4.06
CA SER A 587 1.12 -45.21 5.39
C SER A 587 1.49 -46.66 5.75
N GLY A 588 2.74 -47.04 5.52
CA GLY A 588 3.13 -48.43 5.61
C GLY A 588 4.58 -48.78 5.32
N VAL A 589 5.48 -47.89 4.89
CA VAL A 589 6.92 -48.25 4.73
C VAL A 589 7.83 -47.04 4.93
N MET A 590 7.82 -46.41 6.11
CA MET A 590 8.87 -45.44 6.48
C MET A 590 9.47 -45.69 7.88
N THR A 591 9.23 -46.87 8.44
CA THR A 591 9.93 -47.38 9.64
C THR A 591 11.10 -48.31 9.30
N SER A 592 11.16 -48.87 8.09
CA SER A 592 12.20 -49.82 7.69
C SER A 592 13.53 -49.16 7.28
N SER A 593 13.51 -47.97 6.66
CA SER A 593 14.74 -47.29 6.22
C SER A 593 15.55 -46.73 7.40
N CYS A 594 14.88 -46.22 8.44
CA CYS A 594 15.54 -45.79 9.68
C CYS A 594 16.01 -46.98 10.54
N GLN A 595 15.26 -48.09 10.56
CA GLN A 595 15.69 -49.30 11.28
C GLN A 595 16.87 -50.02 10.61
N VAL A 596 16.99 -50.00 9.29
CA VAL A 596 18.16 -50.57 8.59
C VAL A 596 19.42 -49.76 8.84
N LEU A 597 19.32 -48.42 8.92
CA LEU A 597 20.47 -47.56 9.25
C LEU A 597 20.87 -47.66 10.74
N GLN A 598 19.91 -47.77 11.67
CA GLN A 598 20.21 -48.02 13.09
C GLN A 598 20.77 -49.43 13.36
N ASN A 599 20.32 -50.46 12.64
CA ASN A 599 20.87 -51.81 12.79
C ASN A 599 22.27 -51.96 12.20
N ASN A 600 22.63 -51.20 11.15
CA ASN A 600 23.99 -51.19 10.63
C ASN A 600 24.95 -50.45 11.57
N HIS A 601 24.50 -49.34 12.18
CA HIS A 601 25.32 -48.61 13.15
C HIS A 601 25.57 -49.41 14.45
N ASN A 602 24.60 -50.25 14.87
CA ASN A 602 24.75 -51.16 16.01
C ASN A 602 25.55 -52.45 15.70
N LYS A 603 25.79 -52.77 14.42
CA LYS A 603 26.68 -53.88 14.02
C LYS A 603 28.14 -53.44 13.94
N GLU A 604 28.42 -52.22 13.50
CA GLU A 604 29.78 -51.68 13.45
C GLU A 604 30.34 -51.33 14.85
N SER A 605 29.48 -50.96 15.80
CA SER A 605 29.89 -50.71 17.20
C SER A 605 30.17 -51.96 18.04
N ARG A 606 29.91 -53.16 17.50
CA ARG A 606 30.23 -54.46 18.15
C ARG A 606 31.47 -55.15 17.58
N LEU A 607 32.15 -54.53 16.60
CA LEU A 607 33.36 -55.03 15.95
C LEU A 607 34.60 -54.16 16.22
N HIS A 608 34.54 -53.28 17.22
CA HIS A 608 35.68 -52.53 17.75
C HIS A 608 35.87 -52.76 19.24
#